data_AF-A0AA51L698-F1
#
_entry.id   AF-A0AA51L698-F1
#
_cell.length_a   1.000
_cell.length_b   1.000
_cell.length_c   1.000
_cell.angle_alpha   90.00
_cell.angle_beta   90.00
_cell.angle_gamma   90.00
#
_symmetry.space_group_name_H-M   'P 1'
#
loop_
_entity.id
_entity.type
_entity.pdbx_description
1 polymer ?
#
loop_
_entity_poly.entity_id
_entity_poly.type
_entity_poly.pdbx_seq_one_letter_code
_entity_poly.pdbx_strand_id
1 'polypeptide(L)'
;MANSIDSSLLLKTVQNQTRKAGNGSLGKDDFLKILMTQLQNQDPLNPLQDKDFVAQMATFSTLEQITNMGKSIDQFVTLEQQNKLIAYNQFVGKEITWHKILDSEGGSGAPAVQSGTGKVASVQFKEDKVLFTLEDGTTLEPGNVSQINESSKDSQLLQSSMLIGKTVTFLNDAKEEKTAIVKSVSFKDGKTLFQLNDEGNTSISSTQITKIE
;
A
#
# COMPACT_ATOMS: atom_id res chain seq x y z
N MET A 1 -22.59 23.69 -64.70
CA MET A 1 -23.58 23.38 -63.65
C MET A 1 -23.55 21.89 -63.41
N ALA A 2 -22.97 21.43 -62.30
CA ALA A 2 -23.00 20.02 -61.92
C ALA A 2 -24.09 19.85 -60.86
N ASN A 3 -25.11 19.05 -61.17
CA ASN A 3 -26.19 18.75 -60.25
C ASN A 3 -25.74 17.57 -59.37
N SER A 4 -25.37 17.83 -58.12
CA SER A 4 -24.99 16.79 -57.17
C SER A 4 -26.23 16.23 -56.48
N ILE A 5 -26.38 14.91 -56.48
CA ILE A 5 -27.50 14.21 -55.85
C ILE A 5 -27.45 14.44 -54.33
N ASP A 6 -28.49 15.07 -53.79
CA ASP A 6 -28.64 15.27 -52.35
C ASP A 6 -28.94 13.91 -51.68
N SER A 7 -28.00 13.46 -50.84
CA SER A 7 -28.04 12.15 -50.19
C SER A 7 -29.20 12.03 -49.19
N SER A 8 -29.86 13.14 -48.83
CA SER A 8 -31.04 13.15 -47.97
C SER A 8 -32.31 12.63 -48.64
N LEU A 9 -32.32 12.52 -49.98
CA LEU A 9 -33.45 12.02 -50.77
C LEU A 9 -33.37 10.49 -51.03
N LEU A 10 -32.36 9.81 -50.51
CA LEU A 10 -32.25 8.35 -50.58
C LEU A 10 -33.25 7.68 -49.63
N LEU A 11 -34.08 6.76 -50.14
CA LEU A 11 -35.04 6.01 -49.33
C LEU A 11 -34.34 5.26 -48.18
N LYS A 12 -34.87 5.40 -46.96
CA LYS A 12 -34.40 4.77 -45.70
C LYS A 12 -34.15 3.26 -45.77
N THR A 13 -34.69 2.57 -46.77
CA THR A 13 -34.51 1.11 -46.95
C THR A 13 -33.10 0.72 -47.43
N VAL A 14 -32.30 1.68 -47.90
CA VAL A 14 -30.86 1.48 -48.22
C VAL A 14 -29.95 1.97 -47.07
N GLN A 15 -30.50 2.26 -45.88
CA GLN A 15 -29.66 2.29 -44.69
C GLN A 15 -29.20 0.85 -44.44
N ASN A 16 -27.98 0.55 -44.91
CA ASN A 16 -27.20 -0.60 -44.49
C ASN A 16 -27.47 -0.81 -43.00
N GLN A 17 -28.12 -1.93 -42.68
CA GLN A 17 -28.01 -2.48 -41.35
C GLN A 17 -26.52 -2.79 -41.19
N THR A 18 -25.78 -1.81 -40.68
CA THR A 18 -24.53 -2.07 -40.00
C THR A 18 -24.89 -3.05 -38.90
N ARG A 19 -24.73 -4.34 -39.17
CA ARG A 19 -24.57 -5.34 -38.12
C ARG A 19 -23.54 -4.70 -37.21
N LYS A 20 -23.96 -4.30 -36.02
CA LYS A 20 -23.03 -4.06 -34.93
C LYS A 20 -22.33 -5.39 -34.77
N ALA A 21 -21.19 -5.56 -35.45
CA ALA A 21 -20.20 -6.51 -35.04
C ALA A 21 -19.92 -6.11 -33.58
N GLY A 22 -20.45 -6.92 -32.66
CA GLY A 22 -20.17 -6.76 -31.25
C GLY A 22 -18.67 -6.64 -31.11
N ASN A 23 -18.24 -5.62 -30.38
CA ASN A 23 -16.85 -5.25 -30.19
C ASN A 23 -16.16 -6.26 -29.26
N GLY A 24 -16.28 -7.56 -29.54
CA GLY A 24 -15.90 -8.63 -28.65
C GLY A 24 -15.13 -9.67 -29.45
N SER A 25 -13.83 -9.72 -29.21
CA SER A 25 -13.02 -10.93 -29.42
C SER A 25 -13.86 -12.15 -29.06
N LEU A 26 -13.94 -13.13 -29.97
CA LEU A 26 -14.67 -14.37 -29.73
C LEU A 26 -14.10 -15.01 -28.44
N GLY A 27 -14.88 -15.01 -27.36
CA GLY A 27 -14.41 -15.52 -26.07
C GLY A 27 -14.30 -17.04 -26.07
N LYS A 28 -13.58 -17.59 -25.09
CA LYS A 28 -13.49 -19.04 -24.83
C LYS A 28 -14.86 -19.74 -24.81
N ASP A 29 -15.89 -19.06 -24.29
CA ASP A 29 -17.24 -19.61 -24.12
C ASP A 29 -18.03 -19.63 -25.44
N ASP A 30 -17.88 -18.60 -26.28
CA ASP A 30 -18.48 -18.56 -27.61
C ASP A 30 -17.82 -19.58 -28.55
N PHE A 31 -16.51 -19.81 -28.37
CA PHE A 31 -15.77 -20.85 -29.07
C PHE A 31 -16.19 -22.26 -28.63
N LEU A 32 -16.30 -22.54 -27.32
CA LEU A 32 -16.79 -23.84 -26.82
C LEU A 32 -18.19 -24.14 -27.34
N LYS A 33 -19.05 -23.13 -27.44
CA LYS A 33 -20.39 -23.27 -28.01
C LYS A 33 -20.35 -23.61 -29.50
N ILE A 34 -19.47 -22.98 -30.27
CA ILE A 34 -19.27 -23.30 -31.69
C ILE A 34 -18.68 -24.71 -31.86
N LEU A 35 -17.67 -25.09 -31.06
CA LEU A 35 -17.07 -26.44 -31.06
C LEU A 35 -18.12 -27.52 -30.74
N MET A 36 -18.96 -27.30 -29.74
CA MET A 36 -20.01 -28.23 -29.34
C MET A 36 -21.10 -28.34 -30.42
N THR A 37 -21.45 -27.22 -31.07
CA THR A 37 -22.40 -27.17 -32.18
C THR A 37 -21.86 -27.87 -33.43
N GLN A 38 -20.56 -27.75 -33.71
CA GLN A 38 -19.88 -28.44 -34.80
C GLN A 38 -19.79 -29.95 -34.53
N LEU A 39 -19.42 -30.38 -33.32
CA LEU A 39 -19.44 -31.80 -32.91
C LEU A 39 -20.83 -32.44 -33.05
N GLN A 40 -21.91 -31.69 -32.80
CA GLN A 40 -23.28 -32.16 -32.99
C GLN A 40 -23.70 -32.29 -34.46
N ASN A 41 -23.03 -31.58 -35.39
CA ASN A 41 -23.43 -31.50 -36.81
C ASN A 41 -22.35 -32.00 -37.78
N GLN A 42 -21.33 -32.72 -37.32
CA GLN A 42 -20.31 -33.30 -38.21
C GLN A 42 -20.84 -34.54 -38.93
N ASP A 43 -20.65 -34.57 -40.25
CA ASP A 43 -20.77 -35.79 -41.05
C ASP A 43 -19.52 -36.67 -40.79
N PRO A 44 -19.69 -37.94 -40.38
CA PRO A 44 -18.59 -38.82 -39.99
C PRO A 44 -17.53 -39.09 -41.08
N LEU A 45 -17.76 -38.71 -42.33
CA LEU A 45 -16.86 -38.98 -43.45
C LEU A 45 -15.77 -37.91 -43.72
N ASN A 46 -15.74 -36.74 -43.05
CA ASN A 46 -14.68 -35.73 -43.25
C ASN A 46 -14.35 -34.86 -42.01
N PRO A 47 -13.52 -35.35 -41.07
CA PRO A 47 -13.25 -34.69 -39.78
C PRO A 47 -12.07 -33.69 -39.74
N LEU A 48 -11.53 -33.22 -40.88
CA LEU A 48 -10.17 -32.63 -40.91
C LEU A 48 -10.02 -31.12 -41.18
N GLN A 49 -11.07 -30.36 -41.51
CA GLN A 49 -10.92 -28.91 -41.80
C GLN A 49 -10.97 -27.99 -40.56
N ASP A 50 -11.41 -28.46 -39.39
CA ASP A 50 -11.68 -27.59 -38.23
C ASP A 50 -10.51 -27.44 -37.23
N LYS A 51 -9.40 -28.17 -37.40
CA LYS A 51 -8.30 -28.18 -36.41
C LYS A 51 -7.41 -26.93 -36.44
N ASP A 52 -7.19 -26.33 -37.60
CA ASP A 52 -6.30 -25.16 -37.71
C ASP A 52 -6.90 -23.90 -37.07
N PHE A 53 -8.24 -23.76 -37.12
CA PHE A 53 -8.96 -22.70 -36.43
C PHE A 53 -8.92 -22.87 -34.90
N VAL A 54 -9.07 -24.11 -34.42
CA VAL A 54 -8.94 -24.47 -32.99
C VAL A 54 -7.54 -24.14 -32.47
N ALA A 55 -6.49 -24.44 -33.23
CA ALA A 55 -5.11 -24.13 -32.86
C ALA A 55 -4.85 -22.61 -32.77
N GLN A 56 -5.37 -21.84 -33.72
CA GLN A 56 -5.26 -20.38 -33.71
C GLN A 56 -6.05 -19.74 -32.56
N MET A 57 -7.28 -20.20 -32.28
CA MET A 57 -8.08 -19.71 -31.15
C MET A 57 -7.49 -20.08 -29.78
N ALA A 58 -6.93 -21.29 -29.65
CA ALA A 58 -6.16 -21.66 -28.46
C ALA A 58 -4.97 -20.71 -28.26
N THR A 59 -4.27 -20.34 -29.34
CA THR A 59 -3.18 -19.36 -29.29
C THR A 59 -3.67 -17.98 -28.83
N PHE A 60 -4.79 -17.48 -29.37
CA PHE A 60 -5.38 -16.21 -28.90
C PHE A 60 -5.82 -16.26 -27.44
N SER A 61 -6.43 -17.38 -27.01
CA SER A 61 -6.84 -17.57 -25.60
C SER A 61 -5.64 -17.57 -24.65
N THR A 62 -4.53 -18.19 -25.06
CA THR A 62 -3.29 -18.16 -24.27
C THR A 62 -2.70 -16.75 -24.21
N LEU A 63 -2.73 -16.00 -25.31
CA LEU A 63 -2.23 -14.62 -25.34
C LEU A 63 -3.09 -13.70 -24.47
N GLU A 64 -4.41 -13.87 -24.50
CA GLU A 64 -5.34 -13.15 -23.61
C GLU A 64 -5.06 -13.49 -22.14
N GLN A 65 -4.86 -14.77 -21.80
CA GLN A 65 -4.52 -15.17 -20.45
C GLN A 65 -3.17 -14.60 -19.98
N ILE A 66 -2.16 -14.57 -20.86
CA ILE A 66 -0.86 -13.93 -20.58
C ILE A 66 -1.03 -12.42 -20.38
N THR A 67 -1.84 -11.77 -21.21
CA THR A 67 -2.13 -10.33 -21.09
C THR A 67 -2.84 -10.04 -19.76
N ASN A 68 -3.81 -10.87 -19.38
CA ASN A 68 -4.52 -10.75 -18.11
C ASN A 68 -3.58 -11.00 -16.92
N MET A 69 -2.66 -11.95 -17.04
CA MET A 69 -1.62 -12.18 -16.03
C MET A 69 -0.68 -10.99 -15.90
N GLY A 70 -0.26 -10.37 -17.01
CA GLY A 70 0.52 -9.13 -17.00
C GLY A 70 -0.19 -8.01 -16.23
N LYS A 71 -1.48 -7.80 -16.50
CA LYS A 71 -2.30 -6.83 -15.75
C LYS A 71 -2.37 -7.14 -14.25
N SER A 72 -2.52 -8.41 -13.87
CA SER A 72 -2.52 -8.82 -12.46
C SER A 72 -1.17 -8.57 -11.79
N ILE A 73 -0.06 -8.77 -12.50
CA ILE A 73 1.28 -8.47 -12.01
C ILE A 73 1.45 -6.96 -11.82
N ASP A 74 1.02 -6.14 -12.79
CA ASP A 74 1.09 -4.68 -12.68
C ASP A 74 0.28 -4.17 -11.48
N GLN A 75 -0.91 -4.73 -11.27
CA GLN A 75 -1.74 -4.45 -10.09
C GLN A 75 -1.02 -4.87 -8.80
N PHE A 76 -0.38 -6.04 -8.78
CA PHE A 76 0.38 -6.50 -7.62
C PHE A 76 1.56 -5.59 -7.30
N VAL A 77 2.34 -5.17 -8.31
CA VAL A 77 3.45 -4.21 -8.13
C VAL A 77 2.92 -2.90 -7.57
N THR A 78 1.79 -2.39 -8.09
CA THR A 78 1.15 -1.18 -7.56
C THR A 78 0.74 -1.31 -6.10
N LEU A 79 0.15 -2.45 -5.71
CA LEU A 79 -0.21 -2.74 -4.32
C LEU A 79 1.01 -2.85 -3.40
N GLU A 80 2.10 -3.46 -3.89
CA GLU A 80 3.36 -3.57 -3.17
C GLU A 80 3.99 -2.19 -2.91
N GLN A 81 3.97 -1.30 -3.91
CA GLN A 81 4.40 0.08 -3.78
C GLN A 81 3.55 0.87 -2.77
N GLN A 82 2.22 0.68 -2.77
CA GLN A 82 1.34 1.29 -1.78
C GLN A 82 1.62 0.78 -0.36
N ASN A 83 1.87 -0.52 -0.20
CA ASN A 83 2.22 -1.10 1.10
C ASN A 83 3.56 -0.56 1.63
N LYS A 84 4.55 -0.37 0.76
CA LYS A 84 5.81 0.32 1.10
C LYS A 84 5.55 1.72 1.62
N LEU A 85 4.72 2.51 0.94
CA LEU A 85 4.38 3.86 1.37
C LEU A 85 3.74 3.87 2.77
N ILE A 86 2.81 2.94 3.05
CA ILE A 86 2.18 2.79 4.37
C ILE A 86 3.23 2.44 5.43
N ALA A 87 4.12 1.48 5.14
CA ALA A 87 5.19 1.09 6.04
C ALA A 87 6.17 2.25 6.31
N TYR A 88 6.34 3.17 5.37
CA TYR A 88 7.19 4.34 5.55
C TYR A 88 6.48 5.52 6.23
N ASN A 89 5.15 5.62 6.17
CA ASN A 89 4.41 6.67 6.87
C ASN A 89 4.63 6.67 8.39
N GLN A 90 4.97 5.53 8.98
CA GLN A 90 5.32 5.47 10.41
C GLN A 90 6.60 6.25 10.77
N PHE A 91 7.43 6.61 9.78
CA PHE A 91 8.62 7.42 10.00
C PHE A 91 8.29 8.91 10.11
N VAL A 92 7.13 9.35 9.59
CA VAL A 92 6.70 10.75 9.70
C VAL A 92 6.61 11.14 11.17
N GLY A 93 7.23 12.27 11.51
CA GLY A 93 7.33 12.78 12.86
C GLY A 93 8.46 12.17 13.69
N LYS A 94 9.08 11.08 13.23
CA LYS A 94 10.24 10.48 13.93
C LYS A 94 11.52 11.20 13.55
N GLU A 95 12.42 11.27 14.52
CA GLU A 95 13.78 11.74 14.30
C GLU A 95 14.64 10.60 13.77
N ILE A 96 15.43 10.85 12.75
CA ILE A 96 16.26 9.83 12.09
C ILE A 96 17.71 10.30 11.94
N THR A 97 18.62 9.34 11.93
CA THR A 97 20.01 9.54 11.50
C THR A 97 20.15 9.01 10.08
N TRP A 98 20.74 9.80 9.19
CA TRP A 98 20.85 9.47 7.77
C TRP A 98 22.25 9.66 7.21
N HIS A 99 22.55 8.92 6.14
CA HIS A 99 23.80 9.00 5.39
C HIS A 99 23.50 8.97 3.89
N LYS A 100 24.08 9.91 3.15
CA LYS A 100 23.99 9.99 1.68
C LYS A 100 25.39 9.93 1.10
N ILE A 101 25.58 9.04 0.14
CA ILE A 101 26.81 8.97 -0.64
C ILE A 101 26.69 10.02 -1.75
N LEU A 102 27.65 10.94 -1.80
CA LEU A 102 27.86 11.86 -2.89
C LEU A 102 28.96 11.26 -3.76
N ASP A 103 28.58 10.81 -4.97
CA ASP A 103 29.57 10.44 -5.96
C ASP A 103 30.39 11.68 -6.32
N SER A 104 31.71 11.59 -6.21
CA SER A 104 32.55 12.69 -6.71
C SER A 104 32.40 12.72 -8.23
N GLU A 105 31.86 13.81 -8.78
CA GLU A 105 31.91 14.08 -10.22
C GLU A 105 33.38 14.17 -10.65
N GLY A 106 33.98 13.02 -11.01
CA GLY A 106 35.39 12.95 -11.38
C GLY A 106 36.16 11.73 -10.84
N GLY A 107 35.60 10.52 -10.94
CA GLY A 107 36.33 9.26 -11.22
C GLY A 107 37.55 8.82 -10.38
N SER A 108 37.96 9.51 -9.32
CA SER A 108 39.15 9.11 -8.54
C SER A 108 39.17 9.55 -7.07
N GLY A 109 38.11 10.20 -6.57
CA GLY A 109 37.95 10.51 -5.16
C GLY A 109 37.23 9.39 -4.41
N ALA A 110 37.62 9.13 -3.16
CA ALA A 110 36.79 8.34 -2.27
C ALA A 110 35.39 8.98 -2.17
N PRO A 111 34.30 8.20 -2.19
CA PRO A 111 32.95 8.74 -2.09
C PRO A 111 32.80 9.61 -0.84
N ALA A 112 32.31 10.83 -1.01
CA ALA A 112 32.06 11.71 0.11
C ALA A 112 30.73 11.30 0.76
N VAL A 113 30.75 10.99 2.06
CA VAL A 113 29.53 10.67 2.81
C VAL A 113 29.04 11.94 3.50
N GLN A 114 27.84 12.38 3.15
CA GLN A 114 27.12 13.39 3.91
C GLN A 114 26.25 12.69 4.94
N SER A 115 26.36 13.08 6.21
CA SER A 115 25.53 12.55 7.28
C SER A 115 24.85 13.67 8.06
N GLY A 116 23.73 13.34 8.67
CA GLY A 116 22.97 14.29 9.49
C GLY A 116 21.90 13.60 10.32
N THR A 117 21.25 14.40 11.15
CA THR A 117 20.06 14.02 11.90
C THR A 117 18.94 14.98 11.55
N GLY A 118 17.71 14.48 11.50
CA GLY A 118 16.55 15.34 11.31
C GLY A 118 15.24 14.61 11.46
N LYS A 119 14.18 15.37 11.68
CA LYS A 119 12.82 14.86 11.81
C LYS A 119 12.14 14.76 10.46
N VAL A 120 11.52 13.61 10.18
CA VAL A 120 10.82 13.37 8.91
C VAL A 120 9.52 14.16 8.90
N ALA A 121 9.38 15.12 8.00
CA ALA A 121 8.18 15.94 7.86
C ALA A 121 7.13 15.25 6.98
N SER A 122 7.54 14.59 5.89
CA SER A 122 6.63 13.86 5.01
C SER A 122 7.31 12.73 4.27
N VAL A 123 6.49 11.77 3.84
CA VAL A 123 6.86 10.68 2.93
C VAL A 123 6.02 10.81 1.68
N GLN A 124 6.66 10.85 0.52
CA GLN A 124 5.99 11.04 -0.77
C GLN A 124 6.51 10.03 -1.78
N PHE A 125 5.64 9.60 -2.68
CA PHE A 125 6.02 8.82 -3.84
C PHE A 125 6.19 9.74 -5.05
N LYS A 126 7.38 9.78 -5.63
CA LYS A 126 7.69 10.60 -6.79
C LYS A 126 8.62 9.82 -7.73
N GLU A 127 8.30 9.81 -9.03
CA GLU A 127 9.16 9.19 -10.06
C GLU A 127 9.53 7.74 -9.74
N ASP A 128 8.54 6.95 -9.33
CA ASP A 128 8.68 5.53 -8.95
C ASP A 128 9.52 5.24 -7.69
N LYS A 129 9.90 6.30 -6.96
CA LYS A 129 10.67 6.21 -5.70
C LYS A 129 9.90 6.80 -4.55
N VAL A 130 10.14 6.25 -3.36
CA VAL A 130 9.73 6.88 -2.11
C VAL A 130 10.80 7.89 -1.70
N LEU A 131 10.38 9.10 -1.36
CA LEU A 131 11.22 10.17 -0.85
C LEU A 131 10.72 10.63 0.53
N PHE A 132 11.65 10.73 1.46
CA PHE A 132 11.46 11.36 2.76
C PHE A 132 11.87 12.82 2.62
N THR A 133 11.03 13.73 3.10
CA THR A 133 11.39 15.14 3.23
C THR A 133 11.50 15.46 4.71
N LEU A 134 12.66 15.92 5.14
CA LEU A 134 12.90 16.36 6.51
C LEU A 134 12.36 17.78 6.73
N GLU A 135 12.24 18.19 7.99
CA GLU A 135 11.77 19.54 8.36
C GLU A 135 12.69 20.67 7.85
N ASP A 136 13.97 20.39 7.60
CA ASP A 136 14.93 21.32 7.00
C ASP A 136 14.82 21.41 5.46
N GLY A 137 13.94 20.61 4.85
CA GLY A 137 13.75 20.51 3.40
C GLY A 137 14.67 19.50 2.71
N THR A 138 15.56 18.82 3.44
CA THR A 138 16.43 17.78 2.88
C THR A 138 15.59 16.58 2.40
N THR A 139 15.83 16.15 1.16
CA THR A 139 15.17 14.98 0.58
C THR A 139 16.10 13.76 0.58
N LEU A 140 15.56 12.63 1.05
CA LEU A 140 16.28 11.39 1.26
C LEU A 140 15.48 10.20 0.73
N GLU A 141 16.14 9.16 0.26
CA GLU A 141 15.47 7.88 0.00
C GLU A 141 15.40 7.09 1.33
N PRO A 142 14.40 6.19 1.53
CA PRO A 142 14.32 5.34 2.71
C PRO A 142 15.61 4.57 2.99
N GLY A 143 16.37 4.20 1.94
CA GLY A 143 17.66 3.52 2.07
C GLY A 143 18.78 4.37 2.67
N ASN A 144 18.63 5.70 2.74
CA ASN A 144 19.58 6.58 3.42
C ASN A 144 19.39 6.61 4.94
N VAL A 145 18.25 6.13 5.44
CA VAL A 145 17.96 6.11 6.87
C VAL A 145 18.75 4.99 7.53
N SER A 146 19.59 5.35 8.49
CA SER A 146 20.47 4.41 9.20
C SER A 146 19.98 4.08 10.59
N GLN A 147 19.27 5.01 11.24
CA GLN A 147 18.66 4.77 12.55
C GLN A 147 17.40 5.63 12.73
N ILE A 148 16.40 5.08 13.42
CA ILE A 148 15.30 5.84 13.98
C ILE A 148 15.66 6.20 15.42
N ASN A 149 15.80 7.49 15.68
CA ASN A 149 16.10 8.04 16.99
C ASN A 149 14.78 8.21 17.74
N GLU A 150 14.20 7.11 18.22
CA GLU A 150 13.09 7.19 19.17
C GLU A 150 13.63 7.64 20.54
N SER A 151 13.04 8.69 21.10
CA SER A 151 13.36 9.04 22.48
C SER A 151 12.79 7.95 23.39
N SER A 152 13.62 7.41 24.30
CA SER A 152 13.18 6.40 25.27
C SER A 152 12.01 6.89 26.13
N LYS A 153 11.89 8.22 26.30
CA LYS A 153 10.80 8.89 27.01
C LYS A 153 9.46 8.71 26.30
N ASP A 154 9.40 8.88 24.98
CA ASP A 154 8.16 8.76 24.22
C ASP A 154 7.65 7.32 24.20
N SER A 155 8.57 6.37 24.05
CA SER A 155 8.24 4.94 24.12
C SER A 155 7.73 4.56 25.52
N GLN A 156 8.40 5.03 26.58
CA GLN A 156 7.99 4.76 27.95
C GLN A 156 6.66 5.42 28.31
N LEU A 157 6.42 6.65 27.86
CA LEU A 157 5.15 7.34 28.07
C LEU A 157 4.01 6.67 27.30
N LEU A 158 4.26 6.21 26.06
CA LEU A 158 3.27 5.48 25.27
C LEU A 158 2.88 4.16 25.96
N GLN A 159 3.87 3.37 26.38
CA GLN A 159 3.64 2.12 27.13
C GLN A 159 2.89 2.38 28.45
N SER A 160 3.28 3.43 29.16
CA SER A 160 2.65 3.81 30.42
C SER A 160 1.22 4.32 30.20
N SER A 161 0.97 5.03 29.10
CA SER A 161 -0.35 5.53 28.71
C SER A 161 -1.33 4.39 28.40
N MET A 162 -0.86 3.20 28.03
CA MET A 162 -1.72 2.01 27.88
C MET A 162 -2.35 1.56 29.20
N LEU A 163 -1.82 2.01 30.34
CA LEU A 163 -2.39 1.73 31.67
C LEU A 163 -3.53 2.68 32.03
N ILE A 164 -3.76 3.76 31.30
CA ILE A 164 -4.89 4.66 31.55
C ILE A 164 -6.20 3.89 31.41
N GLY A 165 -7.06 3.97 32.43
CA GLY A 165 -8.32 3.23 32.52
C GLY A 165 -8.19 1.81 33.06
N LYS A 166 -6.97 1.28 33.26
CA LYS A 166 -6.74 -0.02 33.89
C LYS A 166 -6.75 0.09 35.42
N THR A 167 -7.13 -1.00 36.07
CA THR A 167 -7.04 -1.13 37.53
C THR A 167 -5.63 -1.58 37.88
N VAL A 168 -4.96 -0.82 38.74
CA VAL A 168 -3.62 -1.17 39.22
C VAL A 168 -3.67 -1.40 40.73
N THR A 169 -2.98 -2.44 41.18
CA THR A 169 -2.65 -2.64 42.60
C THR A 169 -1.32 -1.96 42.86
N PHE A 170 -1.25 -1.13 43.89
CA PHE A 170 -0.06 -0.39 44.25
C PHE A 170 0.17 -0.35 45.75
N LEU A 171 1.42 -0.11 46.13
CA LEU A 171 1.84 0.02 47.51
C LEU A 171 1.84 1.50 47.93
N ASN A 172 1.06 1.86 48.95
CA ASN A 172 1.05 3.21 49.52
C ASN A 172 2.26 3.47 50.43
N ASP A 173 2.42 4.71 50.93
CA ASP A 173 3.53 5.08 51.83
C ASP A 173 3.54 4.28 53.15
N ALA A 174 2.39 3.74 53.56
CA ALA A 174 2.23 2.88 54.73
C ALA A 174 2.51 1.39 54.44
N LYS A 175 2.96 1.04 53.22
CA LYS A 175 3.18 -0.33 52.75
C LYS A 175 1.93 -1.22 52.73
N GLU A 176 0.78 -0.61 52.53
CA GLU A 176 -0.49 -1.32 52.31
C GLU A 176 -0.80 -1.38 50.81
N GLU A 177 -1.32 -2.51 50.36
CA GLU A 177 -1.81 -2.66 49.00
C GLU A 177 -3.17 -1.99 48.85
N LYS A 178 -3.29 -1.12 47.85
CA LYS A 178 -4.54 -0.50 47.44
C LYS A 178 -4.75 -0.69 45.95
N THR A 179 -6.01 -0.69 45.53
CA THR A 179 -6.40 -0.77 44.12
C THR A 179 -7.06 0.53 43.70
N ALA A 180 -6.68 1.02 42.53
CA ALA A 180 -7.32 2.18 41.92
C ALA A 180 -7.18 2.14 40.40
N ILE A 181 -8.02 2.91 39.72
CA ILE A 181 -7.97 3.07 38.27
C ILE A 181 -6.99 4.20 37.93
N VAL A 182 -6.12 3.98 36.95
CA VAL A 182 -5.23 5.03 36.43
C VAL A 182 -6.05 6.02 35.63
N LYS A 183 -6.06 7.29 36.05
CA LYS A 183 -6.76 8.39 35.40
C LYS A 183 -5.92 9.06 34.32
N SER A 184 -4.63 9.29 34.60
CA SER A 184 -3.71 9.90 33.64
C SER A 184 -2.26 9.54 33.96
N VAL A 185 -1.41 9.64 32.95
CA VAL A 185 0.04 9.41 33.07
C VAL A 185 0.78 10.68 32.69
N SER A 186 1.82 10.99 33.45
CA SER A 186 2.72 12.10 33.18
C SER A 186 4.17 11.68 33.39
N PHE A 187 5.09 12.37 32.73
CA PHE A 187 6.52 12.17 32.92
C PHE A 187 7.11 13.43 33.55
N LYS A 188 7.65 13.29 34.76
CA LYS A 188 8.23 14.41 35.53
C LYS A 188 9.53 13.96 36.19
N ASP A 189 10.57 14.79 36.12
CA ASP A 189 11.86 14.54 36.77
C ASP A 189 12.49 13.16 36.43
N GLY A 190 12.28 12.68 35.20
CA GLY A 190 12.81 11.39 34.76
C GLY A 190 12.01 10.16 35.20
N LYS A 191 10.85 10.35 35.85
CA LYS A 191 9.99 9.27 36.34
C LYS A 191 8.59 9.36 35.75
N THR A 192 8.03 8.20 35.42
CA THR A 192 6.61 8.08 35.07
C THR A 192 5.77 8.12 36.35
N LEU A 193 4.83 9.08 36.38
CA LEU A 193 3.86 9.28 37.44
C LEU A 193 2.46 8.95 36.92
N PHE A 194 1.73 8.12 37.66
CA PHE A 194 0.35 7.74 37.41
C PHE A 194 -0.53 8.47 38.41
N GLN A 195 -1.52 9.23 37.92
CA GLN A 195 -2.59 9.75 38.77
C GLN A 195 -3.73 8.74 38.83
N LEU A 196 -4.23 8.50 40.04
CA LEU A 196 -5.27 7.52 40.31
C LEU A 196 -6.63 8.20 40.51
N ASN A 197 -7.70 7.48 40.21
CA ASN A 197 -9.08 7.95 40.40
C ASN A 197 -9.58 7.74 41.84
N ASP A 198 -8.79 8.14 42.84
CA ASP A 198 -9.19 8.10 44.24
C ASP A 198 -9.56 9.51 44.75
N GLU A 199 -10.24 9.58 45.91
CA GLU A 199 -10.68 10.84 46.51
C GLU A 199 -9.51 11.82 46.80
N GLY A 200 -8.28 11.31 46.90
CA GLY A 200 -7.06 12.08 47.16
C GLY A 200 -6.29 12.54 45.92
N ASN A 201 -6.71 12.14 44.70
CA ASN A 201 -5.96 12.33 43.46
C ASN A 201 -4.48 11.88 43.58
N THR A 202 -4.28 10.72 44.21
CA THR A 202 -2.97 10.18 44.55
C THR A 202 -2.14 9.98 43.30
N SER A 203 -0.87 10.40 43.36
CA SER A 203 0.09 10.14 42.30
C SER A 203 1.13 9.12 42.76
N ILE A 204 1.26 8.04 42.00
CA ILE A 204 2.21 6.96 42.25
C ILE A 204 3.21 6.85 41.12
N SER A 205 4.38 6.28 41.42
CA SER A 205 5.40 5.96 40.40
C SER A 205 5.27 4.53 39.88
N SER A 206 5.87 4.25 38.73
CA SER A 206 5.90 2.89 38.15
C SER A 206 6.45 1.83 39.11
N THR A 207 7.30 2.20 40.06
CA THR A 207 7.91 1.27 41.03
C THR A 207 6.97 0.87 42.16
N GLN A 208 5.86 1.59 42.35
CA GLN A 208 4.86 1.29 43.38
C GLN A 208 3.78 0.33 42.90
N ILE A 209 3.67 0.11 41.58
CA ILE A 209 2.68 -0.81 40.99
C ILE A 209 3.17 -2.24 41.20
N THR A 210 2.33 -3.07 41.82
CA THR A 210 2.60 -4.49 42.06
C THR A 210 1.83 -5.41 41.11
N LYS A 211 0.66 -4.97 40.61
CA LYS A 211 -0.19 -5.73 39.68
C LYS A 211 -0.98 -4.79 38.75
N ILE A 212 -1.27 -5.25 37.53
CA ILE A 212 -2.11 -4.56 36.54
C ILE A 212 -3.22 -5.53 36.11
N GLU A 213 -4.46 -5.05 36.08
CA GLU A 213 -5.66 -5.75 35.58
C GLU A 213 -6.24 -5.01 34.34
#